data_AF-A0A0L0GD02-F1
#
_entry.id   AF-A0A0L0GD02-F1
#
_cell.length_a   1.000
_cell.length_b   1.000
_cell.length_c   1.000
_cell.angle_alpha   90.00
_cell.angle_beta   90.00
_cell.angle_gamma   90.00
#
_symmetry.space_group_name_H-M   'P 1'
#
loop_
_entity.id
_entity.type
_entity.pdbx_description
1 polymer ?
#
loop_
_entity_poly.entity_id
_entity_poly.type
_entity_poly.pdbx_seq_one_letter_code
_entity_poly.pdbx_strand_id
1 'polypeptide(L)'
;MSIHSSVDPTGALYACLSTDGRLRIYDTATSKLVVQHVSDANLSDAYTCLAWNPSASNPTQSTIALGTRSGSVHLFDIAKSEVVKELKGHTEQVNAMIFSDDGSTLYTCSNDKHVQIWKVESGTSTSRFQADDHKVTALALCQNGKSILTAGRTVKLWDLDTKKTTKNFSGQEESIIQICVYPNGNQFLTFDNVGRFANVWNLKGKTAHTVGAIALQAASKCIAVTHSSSPDAQCNVVAVSHADEVRVWEVPNKKEAKSSGKQSKNPVFRCTFVSETPSTEAGSEDKSGSVPTSVLYACFNARLPENELCVVRGTPLRPAIENVSYKESTGKWSDGGTMARAPIHLMAATQQSDADARASRIKAAGDNAHIIGADNVHSEMPMNLDGQVEKKTPKTSQQDGPVLGDMIEIEQEDDMPTKRSRGKTTKADSLAKLLAQALHSNDLSLLEECISNTNEHVVRNTVQHLPTPYVIPFLEAIVAKFQAKPVRGAQLVPWIKTVMVVHTSYLMTVPNVRESLGGLSSLVDARLSVFRKLLALNGRLDLLLSQISVQAQLDGVSGLKENAVTFKDEDTSDSESESEDSQSEDEDAADDDMVEYSGDSEDESDEGDDEE
;
A
#
# COMPACT_ATOMS: atom_id res chain seq x y z
N MET A 1 4.41 -32.08 2.46
CA MET A 1 5.33 -32.08 1.30
C MET A 1 6.49 -31.18 1.65
N SER A 2 7.72 -31.67 1.56
CA SER A 2 8.93 -30.84 1.62
C SER A 2 8.92 -29.90 0.42
N ILE A 3 8.99 -28.59 0.66
CA ILE A 3 9.18 -27.59 -0.38
C ILE A 3 10.62 -27.76 -0.86
N HIS A 4 10.81 -28.35 -2.04
CA HIS A 4 12.13 -28.40 -2.64
C HIS A 4 12.44 -27.02 -3.20
N SER A 5 13.50 -26.42 -2.66
CA SER A 5 13.97 -25.12 -3.08
C SER A 5 15.49 -25.14 -3.18
N SER A 6 16.02 -24.37 -4.12
CA SER A 6 17.45 -24.32 -4.37
C SER A 6 17.81 -23.03 -5.08
N VAL A 7 19.02 -22.55 -4.82
CA VAL A 7 19.62 -21.40 -5.51
C VAL A 7 20.49 -21.92 -6.65
N ASP A 8 20.46 -21.22 -7.78
CA ASP A 8 21.30 -21.47 -8.95
C ASP A 8 22.81 -21.46 -8.57
N PRO A 9 23.69 -22.24 -9.22
CA PRO A 9 25.12 -22.24 -8.92
C PRO A 9 25.78 -20.87 -9.01
N THR A 10 25.25 -19.98 -9.85
CA THR A 10 25.74 -18.59 -9.94
C THR A 10 25.24 -17.71 -8.81
N GLY A 11 24.24 -18.13 -8.03
CA GLY A 11 23.68 -17.34 -6.93
C GLY A 11 22.64 -16.30 -7.31
N ALA A 12 22.30 -16.19 -8.60
CA ALA A 12 21.44 -15.14 -9.14
C ALA A 12 19.94 -15.42 -8.98
N LEU A 13 19.57 -16.69 -9.05
CA LEU A 13 18.17 -17.11 -9.11
C LEU A 13 17.87 -18.10 -7.99
N TYR A 14 16.67 -18.01 -7.44
CA TYR A 14 16.12 -18.91 -6.44
C TYR A 14 14.89 -19.59 -7.01
N ALA A 15 14.90 -20.92 -7.07
CA ALA A 15 13.74 -21.72 -7.47
C ALA A 15 13.07 -22.34 -6.25
N CYS A 16 11.74 -22.31 -6.27
CA CYS A 16 10.89 -22.91 -5.26
C CYS A 16 9.78 -23.72 -5.93
N LEU A 17 9.67 -24.98 -5.55
CA LEU A 17 8.52 -25.83 -5.85
C LEU A 17 7.52 -25.71 -4.72
N SER A 18 6.45 -24.97 -4.97
CA SER A 18 5.40 -24.76 -3.99
C SER A 18 4.44 -25.95 -3.97
N THR A 19 3.70 -26.11 -2.87
CA THR A 19 2.77 -27.22 -2.65
C THR A 19 1.60 -27.25 -3.65
N ASP A 20 1.37 -26.14 -4.34
CA ASP A 20 0.43 -26.02 -5.46
C ASP A 20 0.96 -26.66 -6.76
N GLY A 21 2.14 -27.28 -6.73
CA GLY A 21 2.76 -27.93 -7.89
C GLY A 21 3.37 -26.95 -8.89
N ARG A 22 3.41 -25.65 -8.57
CA ARG A 22 3.98 -24.63 -9.46
C ARG A 22 5.46 -24.41 -9.16
N LEU A 23 6.24 -24.30 -10.23
CA LEU A 23 7.61 -23.81 -10.18
C LEU A 23 7.57 -22.29 -10.18
N ARG A 24 8.22 -21.67 -9.18
CA ARG A 24 8.44 -20.23 -9.12
C ARG A 24 9.93 -19.95 -9.04
N ILE A 25 10.41 -19.05 -9.88
CA ILE A 25 11.80 -18.61 -9.93
C ILE A 25 11.83 -17.13 -9.58
N TYR A 26 12.63 -16.77 -8.58
CA TYR A 26 12.81 -15.43 -8.09
C TYR A 26 14.25 -14.97 -8.33
N ASP A 27 14.43 -13.68 -8.58
CA ASP A 27 15.75 -13.05 -8.58
C ASP A 27 16.19 -12.83 -7.13
N THR A 28 17.40 -13.28 -6.79
CA THR A 28 17.94 -13.19 -5.42
C THR A 28 18.23 -11.75 -5.00
N ALA A 29 18.57 -10.86 -5.95
CA ALA A 29 18.89 -9.48 -5.64
C ALA A 29 17.64 -8.63 -5.38
N THR A 30 16.57 -8.85 -6.14
CA THR A 30 15.35 -8.03 -6.07
C THR A 30 14.19 -8.71 -5.35
N SER A 31 14.29 -10.01 -5.04
CA SER A 31 13.18 -10.84 -4.56
C SER A 31 11.93 -10.82 -5.46
N LYS A 32 12.08 -10.42 -6.73
CA LYS A 32 10.97 -10.37 -7.69
C LYS A 32 10.83 -11.71 -8.39
N LEU A 33 9.59 -12.07 -8.67
CA LEU A 33 9.25 -13.25 -9.47
C LEU A 33 9.70 -13.01 -10.92
N VAL A 34 10.53 -13.90 -11.46
CA VAL A 34 11.02 -13.87 -12.85
C VAL A 34 10.18 -14.80 -13.71
N VAL A 35 9.98 -16.04 -13.26
CA VAL A 35 9.25 -17.07 -14.00
C VAL A 35 8.29 -17.80 -13.09
N GLN A 36 7.10 -18.09 -13.61
CA GLN A 36 6.15 -19.02 -13.00
C GLN A 36 5.70 -20.03 -14.05
N HIS A 37 5.84 -21.30 -13.72
CA HIS A 37 5.44 -22.41 -14.60
C HIS A 37 4.59 -23.42 -13.85
N VAL A 38 3.60 -23.97 -14.55
CA VAL A 38 2.69 -25.02 -14.08
C VAL A 38 2.74 -26.13 -15.11
N SER A 39 2.82 -27.38 -14.67
CA SER A 39 2.67 -28.51 -15.60
C SER A 39 1.22 -28.56 -16.09
N ASP A 40 1.03 -28.79 -17.40
CA ASP A 40 -0.30 -28.96 -18.01
C ASP A 40 -0.95 -30.29 -17.61
N ALA A 41 -0.15 -31.25 -17.12
CA ALA A 41 -0.66 -32.52 -16.63
C ALA A 41 -1.20 -32.36 -15.20
N ASN A 42 -2.40 -32.90 -14.98
CA ASN A 42 -3.13 -32.96 -13.70
C ASN A 42 -2.24 -33.31 -12.49
N LEU A 43 -2.76 -33.14 -11.25
CA LEU A 43 -2.07 -33.37 -9.96
C LEU A 43 -1.15 -34.62 -9.86
N SER A 44 -1.32 -35.62 -10.72
CA SER A 44 -0.41 -36.77 -10.90
C SER A 44 1.03 -36.39 -11.29
N ASP A 45 1.23 -35.23 -11.91
CA ASP A 45 2.54 -34.79 -12.42
C ASP A 45 3.14 -33.63 -11.61
N ALA A 46 2.79 -33.57 -10.32
CA ALA A 46 3.40 -32.63 -9.40
C ALA A 46 4.91 -32.82 -9.36
N TYR A 47 5.65 -31.71 -9.42
CA TYR A 47 7.09 -31.69 -9.30
C TYR A 47 7.52 -32.04 -7.88
N THR A 48 8.47 -32.96 -7.75
CA THR A 48 8.93 -33.52 -6.48
C THR A 48 10.34 -33.08 -6.13
N CYS A 49 11.21 -32.85 -7.11
CA CYS A 49 12.58 -32.41 -6.91
C CYS A 49 13.03 -31.53 -8.07
N LEU A 50 14.06 -30.72 -7.83
CA LEU A 50 14.63 -29.81 -8.82
C LEU A 50 16.16 -29.82 -8.75
N ALA A 51 16.81 -29.63 -9.89
CA ALA A 51 18.26 -29.47 -10.00
C ALA A 51 18.61 -28.43 -11.07
N TRP A 52 19.59 -27.58 -10.77
CA TRP A 52 20.09 -26.55 -11.69
C TRP A 52 21.22 -27.11 -12.56
N ASN A 53 21.20 -26.79 -13.85
CA ASN A 53 22.31 -27.13 -14.74
C ASN A 53 23.47 -26.13 -14.57
N PRO A 54 24.68 -26.56 -14.14
CA PRO A 54 25.81 -25.67 -13.93
C PRO A 54 26.44 -25.11 -15.21
N SER A 55 26.16 -25.67 -16.39
CA SER A 55 26.85 -25.29 -17.65
C SER A 55 26.48 -23.89 -18.16
N ALA A 56 25.47 -23.24 -17.60
CA ALA A 56 25.04 -21.93 -18.06
C ALA A 56 25.92 -20.83 -17.42
N SER A 57 26.91 -20.35 -18.18
CA SER A 57 27.71 -19.17 -17.80
C SER A 57 26.87 -17.90 -17.67
N ASN A 58 25.62 -17.91 -18.15
CA ASN A 58 24.63 -16.87 -17.97
C ASN A 58 23.37 -17.45 -17.29
N PRO A 59 22.97 -16.93 -16.11
CA PRO A 59 21.81 -17.46 -15.37
C PRO A 59 20.50 -17.40 -16.14
N THR A 60 20.38 -16.50 -17.12
CA THR A 60 19.18 -16.38 -17.97
C THR A 60 19.05 -17.51 -18.99
N GLN A 61 20.14 -18.19 -19.34
CA GLN A 61 20.15 -19.36 -20.22
C GLN A 61 20.26 -20.68 -19.43
N SER A 62 20.00 -20.62 -18.11
CA SER A 62 20.08 -21.79 -17.25
C SER A 62 18.90 -22.73 -17.49
N THR A 63 19.19 -24.02 -17.62
CA THR A 63 18.20 -25.09 -17.74
C THR A 63 18.01 -25.73 -16.36
N ILE A 64 16.77 -26.01 -15.98
CA ILE A 64 16.43 -26.69 -14.73
C ILE A 64 15.89 -28.08 -15.07
N ALA A 65 16.36 -29.10 -14.38
CA ALA A 65 15.70 -30.41 -14.37
C ALA A 65 14.65 -30.45 -13.26
N LEU A 66 13.44 -30.87 -13.60
CA LEU A 66 12.32 -31.04 -12.69
C LEU A 66 11.89 -32.51 -12.69
N GLY A 67 11.93 -33.16 -11.52
CA GLY A 67 11.48 -34.53 -11.38
C GLY A 67 10.01 -34.54 -11.01
N THR A 68 9.25 -35.44 -11.60
CA THR A 68 7.81 -35.56 -11.36
C THR A 68 7.50 -36.75 -10.46
N ARG A 69 6.28 -36.75 -9.92
CA ARG A 69 5.73 -37.90 -9.21
C ARG A 69 5.42 -39.10 -10.12
N SER A 70 5.20 -38.86 -11.42
CA SER A 70 4.92 -39.91 -12.40
C SER A 70 6.17 -40.71 -12.82
N GLY A 71 7.37 -40.15 -12.60
CA GLY A 71 8.64 -40.75 -13.05
C GLY A 71 9.25 -40.07 -14.29
N SER A 72 8.56 -39.10 -14.87
CA SER A 72 9.13 -38.21 -15.90
C SER A 72 10.09 -37.18 -15.29
N VAL A 73 11.06 -36.74 -16.09
CA VAL A 73 11.93 -35.60 -15.77
C VAL A 73 11.82 -34.55 -16.87
N HIS A 74 11.44 -33.33 -16.50
CA HIS A 74 11.25 -32.22 -17.42
C HIS A 74 12.50 -31.32 -17.40
N LEU A 75 13.05 -31.04 -18.57
CA LEU A 75 14.09 -30.03 -18.75
C LEU A 75 13.42 -28.71 -19.12
N PHE A 76 13.47 -27.75 -18.19
CA PHE A 76 12.84 -26.45 -18.28
C PHE A 76 13.88 -25.38 -18.62
N ASP A 77 13.66 -24.63 -19.70
CA ASP A 77 14.52 -23.50 -20.10
C ASP A 77 13.93 -22.21 -19.55
N ILE A 78 14.70 -21.49 -18.75
CA ILE A 78 14.28 -20.24 -18.10
C ILE A 78 14.12 -19.12 -19.12
N ALA A 79 14.96 -19.06 -20.16
CA ALA A 79 14.90 -18.00 -21.18
C ALA A 79 13.59 -18.07 -21.98
N LYS A 80 13.17 -19.29 -22.30
CA LYS A 80 11.95 -19.56 -23.07
C LYS A 80 10.72 -19.73 -22.18
N SER A 81 10.91 -19.93 -20.88
CA SER A 81 9.86 -20.21 -19.90
C SER A 81 9.00 -21.42 -20.27
N GLU A 82 9.59 -22.43 -20.90
CA GLU A 82 8.90 -23.64 -21.36
C GLU A 82 9.70 -24.91 -21.05
N VAL A 83 8.99 -26.04 -21.03
CA VAL A 83 9.63 -27.37 -20.98
C VAL A 83 10.16 -27.70 -22.38
N VAL A 84 11.47 -27.71 -22.54
CA VAL A 84 12.14 -27.99 -23.82
C VAL A 84 12.16 -29.48 -24.09
N LYS A 85 12.22 -30.31 -23.04
CA LYS A 85 12.33 -31.77 -23.20
C LYS A 85 11.75 -32.53 -22.03
N GLU A 86 11.10 -33.65 -22.34
CA GLU A 86 10.62 -34.62 -21.36
C GLU A 86 11.43 -35.92 -21.46
N LEU A 87 11.98 -36.38 -20.35
CA LEU A 87 12.75 -37.62 -20.23
C LEU A 87 11.89 -38.68 -19.52
N LYS A 88 11.42 -39.67 -20.27
CA LYS A 88 10.60 -40.79 -19.75
C LYS A 88 11.44 -42.03 -19.52
N GLY A 89 11.44 -42.58 -18.31
CA GLY A 89 12.18 -43.82 -18.02
C GLY A 89 11.99 -44.42 -16.64
N HIS A 90 11.83 -43.60 -15.60
CA HIS A 90 11.46 -44.11 -14.28
C HIS A 90 10.00 -44.52 -14.27
N THR A 91 9.68 -45.57 -13.50
CA THR A 91 8.32 -46.11 -13.38
C THR A 91 7.58 -45.58 -12.16
N GLU A 92 8.30 -44.91 -11.26
CA GLU A 92 7.77 -44.30 -10.04
C GLU A 92 8.40 -42.92 -9.81
N GLN A 93 7.87 -42.20 -8.83
CA GLN A 93 8.31 -40.87 -8.40
C GLN A 93 9.83 -40.71 -8.36
N VAL A 94 10.32 -39.67 -9.03
CA VAL A 94 11.72 -39.22 -8.96
C VAL A 94 11.92 -38.50 -7.63
N ASN A 95 12.97 -38.87 -6.88
CA ASN A 95 13.22 -38.34 -5.53
C ASN A 95 14.34 -37.29 -5.49
N ALA A 96 15.42 -37.51 -6.24
CA ALA A 96 16.53 -36.57 -6.33
C ALA A 96 17.21 -36.67 -7.69
N MET A 97 17.87 -35.57 -8.07
CA MET A 97 18.59 -35.46 -9.32
C MET A 97 19.82 -34.57 -9.13
N ILE A 98 20.84 -34.82 -9.94
CA ILE A 98 22.06 -34.00 -9.94
C ILE A 98 22.68 -33.99 -11.34
N PHE A 99 23.12 -32.81 -11.78
CA PHE A 99 23.89 -32.67 -13.00
C PHE A 99 25.37 -33.00 -12.75
N SER A 100 26.06 -33.44 -13.80
CA SER A 100 27.52 -33.42 -13.84
C SER A 100 28.04 -31.98 -13.81
N ASP A 101 29.29 -31.79 -13.37
CA ASP A 101 29.92 -30.46 -13.27
C ASP A 101 29.98 -29.73 -14.63
N ASP A 102 30.02 -30.49 -15.74
CA ASP A 102 29.98 -29.97 -17.11
C ASP A 102 28.55 -29.73 -17.65
N GLY A 103 27.52 -30.13 -16.90
CA GLY A 103 26.11 -30.02 -17.28
C GLY A 103 25.64 -30.94 -18.41
N SER A 104 26.51 -31.80 -18.94
CA SER A 104 26.19 -32.65 -20.10
C SER A 104 25.36 -33.89 -19.74
N THR A 105 25.45 -34.32 -18.48
CA THR A 105 24.87 -35.56 -17.98
C THR A 105 24.01 -35.28 -16.75
N LEU A 106 22.84 -35.90 -16.69
CA LEU A 106 21.92 -35.83 -15.55
C LEU A 106 21.77 -37.22 -14.92
N TYR A 107 21.94 -37.27 -13.61
CA TYR A 107 21.73 -38.47 -12.80
C TYR A 107 20.44 -38.32 -12.01
N THR A 108 19.56 -39.30 -12.08
CA THR A 108 18.25 -39.28 -11.40
C THR A 108 18.05 -40.55 -10.58
N CYS A 109 17.39 -40.44 -9.43
CA CYS A 109 16.98 -41.59 -8.63
C CYS A 109 15.48 -41.55 -8.32
N SER A 110 14.90 -42.73 -8.13
CA SER A 110 13.45 -42.89 -7.96
C SER A 110 13.12 -43.92 -6.88
N ASN A 111 11.85 -43.91 -6.46
CA ASN A 111 11.24 -44.97 -5.66
C ASN A 111 11.30 -46.34 -6.36
N ASP A 112 11.46 -46.36 -7.69
CA ASP A 112 11.67 -47.58 -8.49
C ASP A 112 12.98 -48.32 -8.20
N LYS A 113 13.80 -47.80 -7.26
CA LYS A 113 15.06 -48.37 -6.75
C LYS A 113 16.25 -48.24 -7.70
N HIS A 114 16.05 -47.57 -8.84
CA HIS A 114 17.07 -47.42 -9.86
C HIS A 114 17.66 -46.01 -9.85
N VAL A 115 18.89 -45.95 -10.33
CA VAL A 115 19.52 -44.71 -10.78
C VAL A 115 19.58 -44.74 -12.29
N GLN A 116 19.14 -43.66 -12.92
CA GLN A 116 19.15 -43.49 -14.36
C GLN A 116 20.08 -42.34 -14.74
N ILE A 117 20.83 -42.55 -15.82
CA ILE A 117 21.80 -41.61 -16.36
C ILE A 117 21.26 -41.15 -17.72
N TRP A 118 21.20 -39.84 -17.90
CA TRP A 118 20.66 -39.19 -19.08
C TRP A 118 21.73 -38.30 -19.71
N LYS A 119 21.83 -38.34 -21.03
CA LYS A 119 22.58 -37.31 -21.76
C LYS A 119 21.64 -36.15 -22.04
N VAL A 120 21.97 -34.95 -21.57
CA VAL A 120 21.07 -33.77 -21.58
C VAL A 120 20.78 -33.31 -23.01
N GLU A 121 21.81 -33.20 -23.86
CA GLU A 121 21.67 -32.79 -25.27
C GLU A 121 20.73 -33.71 -26.05
N SER A 122 20.99 -35.01 -26.04
CA SER A 122 20.19 -36.00 -26.77
C SER A 122 18.88 -36.34 -26.06
N GLY A 123 18.77 -36.07 -24.75
CA GLY A 123 17.65 -36.44 -23.89
C GLY A 123 17.34 -37.93 -23.90
N THR A 124 18.37 -38.75 -24.11
CA THR A 124 18.26 -40.21 -24.14
C THR A 124 18.83 -40.77 -22.85
N SER A 125 18.21 -41.83 -22.34
CA SER A 125 18.80 -42.59 -21.24
C SER A 125 20.00 -43.38 -21.76
N THR A 126 21.17 -43.10 -21.17
CA THR A 126 22.41 -43.79 -21.51
C THR A 126 22.56 -45.08 -20.71
N SER A 127 22.10 -45.09 -19.47
CA SER A 127 22.21 -46.25 -18.58
C SER A 127 21.16 -46.20 -17.47
N ARG A 128 20.75 -47.39 -17.02
CA ARG A 128 19.93 -47.60 -15.84
C ARG A 128 20.52 -48.75 -15.03
N PHE A 129 20.66 -48.59 -13.73
CA PHE A 129 21.13 -49.65 -12.84
C PHE A 129 20.38 -49.61 -11.51
N GLN A 130 20.20 -50.78 -10.90
CA GLN A 130 19.57 -50.90 -9.59
C GLN A 130 20.61 -50.52 -8.52
N ALA A 131 20.34 -49.46 -7.76
CA ALA A 131 21.29 -48.97 -6.75
C ALA A 131 21.03 -49.58 -5.36
N ASP A 132 19.76 -49.89 -5.05
CA ASP A 132 19.41 -50.52 -3.78
C ASP A 132 18.20 -51.46 -3.93
N ASP A 133 17.93 -52.24 -2.88
CA ASP A 133 16.73 -53.11 -2.81
C ASP A 133 15.48 -52.34 -2.35
N HIS A 134 15.70 -51.11 -1.88
CA HIS A 134 14.71 -50.15 -1.41
C HIS A 134 14.73 -48.88 -2.26
N LYS A 135 13.73 -48.01 -2.05
CA LYS A 135 13.65 -46.70 -2.69
C LYS A 135 14.94 -45.90 -2.51
N VAL A 136 15.41 -45.26 -3.57
CA VAL A 136 16.60 -44.41 -3.53
C VAL A 136 16.12 -42.97 -3.39
N THR A 137 16.49 -42.31 -2.29
CA THR A 137 15.91 -41.03 -1.89
C THR A 137 16.80 -39.83 -2.19
N ALA A 138 18.12 -40.01 -2.20
CA ALA A 138 19.05 -38.91 -2.47
C ALA A 138 20.26 -39.35 -3.31
N LEU A 139 20.82 -38.38 -4.03
CA LEU A 139 22.03 -38.51 -4.84
C LEU A 139 23.00 -37.37 -4.54
N ALA A 140 24.30 -37.64 -4.59
CA ALA A 140 25.32 -36.60 -4.63
C ALA A 140 26.50 -37.02 -5.50
N LEU A 141 26.96 -36.12 -6.35
CA LEU A 141 28.15 -36.31 -7.16
C LEU A 141 29.38 -36.02 -6.31
N CYS A 142 30.38 -36.90 -6.37
CA CYS A 142 31.66 -36.60 -5.77
C CYS A 142 32.41 -35.58 -6.64
N GLN A 143 33.15 -34.68 -6.01
CA GLN A 143 33.93 -33.63 -6.68
C GLN A 143 35.04 -34.16 -7.62
N ASN A 144 35.27 -35.48 -7.65
CA ASN A 144 36.16 -36.13 -8.61
C ASN A 144 35.49 -36.33 -9.99
N GLY A 145 34.19 -36.08 -10.13
CA GLY A 145 33.38 -36.27 -11.35
C GLY A 145 33.22 -37.73 -11.80
N LYS A 146 33.83 -38.69 -11.09
CA LYS A 146 33.89 -40.11 -11.48
C LYS A 146 33.07 -41.02 -10.59
N SER A 147 32.59 -40.51 -9.46
CA SER A 147 31.88 -41.32 -8.48
C SER A 147 30.62 -40.62 -8.01
N ILE A 148 29.58 -41.41 -7.73
CA ILE A 148 28.29 -40.93 -7.22
C ILE A 148 27.93 -41.63 -5.91
N LEU A 149 27.38 -40.87 -4.98
CA LEU A 149 26.79 -41.39 -3.75
C LEU A 149 25.29 -41.55 -3.94
N THR A 150 24.78 -42.73 -3.58
CA THR A 150 23.34 -43.04 -3.61
C THR A 150 22.88 -43.34 -2.19
N ALA A 151 21.79 -42.71 -1.75
CA ALA A 151 21.12 -43.02 -0.49
C ALA A 151 19.86 -43.86 -0.75
N GLY A 152 19.84 -45.07 -0.24
CA GLY A 152 18.62 -45.85 -0.04
C GLY A 152 18.49 -46.21 1.43
N ARG A 153 18.43 -47.50 1.74
CA ARG A 153 18.54 -47.97 3.14
C ARG A 153 19.96 -47.80 3.67
N THR A 154 20.95 -47.89 2.80
CA THR A 154 22.35 -47.53 3.11
C THR A 154 22.88 -46.53 2.10
N VAL A 155 23.96 -45.83 2.44
CA VAL A 155 24.65 -44.97 1.47
C VAL A 155 25.70 -45.81 0.77
N LYS A 156 25.67 -45.85 -0.56
CA LYS A 156 26.66 -46.56 -1.38
C LYS A 156 27.41 -45.58 -2.25
N LEU A 157 28.73 -45.80 -2.38
CA LEU A 157 29.58 -45.10 -3.32
C LEU A 157 29.75 -45.95 -4.57
N TRP A 158 29.41 -45.38 -5.71
CA TRP A 158 29.49 -46.02 -7.02
C TRP A 158 30.57 -45.37 -7.86
N ASP A 159 31.32 -46.21 -8.56
CA ASP A 159 32.20 -45.79 -9.64
C ASP A 159 31.40 -45.76 -10.94
N LEU A 160 31.39 -44.62 -11.64
CA LEU A 160 30.58 -44.40 -12.84
C LEU A 160 31.12 -45.17 -14.05
N ASP A 161 32.43 -45.41 -14.11
CA ASP A 161 33.07 -46.12 -15.22
C ASP A 161 32.75 -47.61 -15.17
N THR A 162 32.90 -48.22 -13.98
CA THR A 162 32.68 -49.66 -13.77
C THR A 162 31.25 -50.01 -13.38
N LYS A 163 30.45 -49.02 -12.96
CA LYS A 163 29.07 -49.17 -12.42
C LYS A 163 29.00 -50.16 -11.26
N LYS A 164 30.05 -50.24 -10.46
CA LYS A 164 30.14 -51.12 -9.28
C LYS A 164 30.20 -50.28 -8.02
N THR A 165 29.65 -50.84 -6.94
CA THR A 165 29.77 -50.26 -5.60
C THR A 165 31.21 -50.41 -5.10
N THR A 166 31.88 -49.29 -4.83
CA THR A 166 33.21 -49.28 -4.22
C THR A 166 33.13 -49.40 -2.71
N LYS A 167 32.15 -48.72 -2.08
CA LYS A 167 31.97 -48.71 -0.63
C LYS A 167 30.50 -48.68 -0.26
N ASN A 168 30.20 -49.26 0.90
CA ASN A 168 28.88 -49.19 1.53
C ASN A 168 29.05 -48.59 2.94
N PHE A 169 28.24 -47.58 3.25
CA PHE A 169 28.20 -46.90 4.53
C PHE A 169 26.90 -47.30 5.24
N SER A 170 27.05 -48.19 6.23
CA SER A 170 25.96 -48.69 7.07
C SER A 170 26.03 -48.07 8.46
N GLY A 171 24.88 -47.66 9.00
CA GLY A 171 24.81 -47.06 10.34
C GLY A 171 23.68 -46.04 10.51
N GLN A 172 22.76 -45.96 9.55
CA GLN A 172 21.57 -45.10 9.65
C GLN A 172 20.34 -45.97 9.74
N GLU A 173 19.49 -45.66 10.72
CA GLU A 173 18.25 -46.39 10.98
C GLU A 173 17.10 -45.83 10.13
N GLU A 174 17.18 -44.55 9.76
CA GLU A 174 16.12 -43.80 9.11
C GLU A 174 16.40 -43.49 7.63
N SER A 175 15.32 -43.13 6.92
CA SER A 175 15.38 -42.74 5.51
C SER A 175 16.07 -41.39 5.34
N ILE A 176 17.14 -41.39 4.56
CA ILE A 176 17.91 -40.19 4.20
C ILE A 176 17.06 -39.30 3.28
N ILE A 177 17.09 -37.99 3.51
CA ILE A 177 16.49 -36.99 2.61
C ILE A 177 17.55 -36.40 1.68
N GLN A 178 18.75 -36.12 2.20
CA GLN A 178 19.75 -35.36 1.46
C GLN A 178 21.17 -35.85 1.74
N ILE A 179 22.02 -35.79 0.72
CA ILE A 179 23.47 -36.00 0.83
C ILE A 179 24.16 -34.73 0.32
N CYS A 180 25.13 -34.22 1.07
CA CYS A 180 25.97 -33.10 0.68
C CYS A 180 27.44 -33.49 0.74
N VAL A 181 28.19 -33.32 -0.34
CA VAL A 181 29.64 -33.59 -0.37
C VAL A 181 30.38 -32.32 0.03
N TYR A 182 31.38 -32.44 0.91
CA TYR A 182 32.20 -31.29 1.29
C TYR A 182 33.12 -30.85 0.13
N PRO A 183 33.43 -29.55 -0.01
CA PRO A 183 34.34 -29.01 -1.02
C PRO A 183 35.78 -29.54 -0.99
N ASN A 184 36.16 -30.23 0.08
CA ASN A 184 37.47 -30.87 0.19
C ASN A 184 37.50 -32.26 -0.48
N GLY A 185 36.36 -32.78 -0.96
CA GLY A 185 36.20 -34.09 -1.61
C GLY A 185 36.50 -35.29 -0.71
N ASN A 186 36.71 -35.07 0.60
CA ASN A 186 37.15 -36.10 1.53
C ASN A 186 36.02 -36.59 2.44
N GLN A 187 35.01 -35.76 2.66
CA GLN A 187 33.91 -36.05 3.55
C GLN A 187 32.58 -35.79 2.85
N PHE A 188 31.53 -36.38 3.38
CA PHE A 188 30.15 -36.04 3.03
C PHE A 188 29.28 -36.03 4.26
N LEU A 189 28.16 -35.33 4.16
CA LEU A 189 27.15 -35.20 5.17
C LEU A 189 25.87 -35.87 4.66
N THR A 190 25.24 -36.61 5.54
CA THR A 190 23.94 -37.26 5.31
C THR A 190 22.93 -36.71 6.29
N PHE A 191 21.73 -36.47 5.81
CA PHE A 191 20.66 -35.87 6.57
C PHE A 191 19.37 -36.68 6.42
N ASP A 192 18.68 -36.92 7.53
CA ASP A 192 17.41 -37.62 7.64
C ASP A 192 16.28 -36.66 8.07
N ASN A 193 15.02 -37.06 7.92
CA ASN A 193 13.89 -36.18 8.26
C ASN A 193 13.66 -36.04 9.76
N VAL A 194 13.82 -37.15 10.47
CA VAL A 194 13.39 -37.30 11.87
C VAL A 194 14.57 -37.10 12.82
N GLY A 195 15.77 -37.42 12.36
CA GLY A 195 16.96 -37.38 13.19
C GLY A 195 17.32 -35.96 13.60
N ARG A 196 17.82 -35.86 14.83
CA ARG A 196 18.38 -34.61 15.37
C ARG A 196 19.87 -34.45 15.02
N PHE A 197 20.39 -35.31 14.16
CA PHE A 197 21.81 -35.41 13.87
C PHE A 197 22.06 -35.52 12.37
N ALA A 198 22.92 -34.66 11.84
CA ALA A 198 23.51 -34.89 10.54
C ALA A 198 24.81 -35.67 10.71
N ASN A 199 24.90 -36.85 10.11
CA ASN A 199 26.09 -37.71 10.21
C ASN A 199 27.13 -37.27 9.17
N VAL A 200 28.39 -37.17 9.62
CA VAL A 200 29.56 -36.84 8.80
C VAL A 200 30.37 -38.10 8.55
N TRP A 201 30.63 -38.38 7.29
CA TRP A 201 31.30 -39.59 6.82
C TRP A 201 32.59 -39.27 6.08
N ASN A 202 33.52 -40.22 6.06
CA ASN A 202 34.79 -40.10 5.33
C ASN A 202 34.76 -40.93 4.05
N LEU A 203 34.99 -40.30 2.90
CA LEU A 203 35.08 -40.96 1.60
C LEU A 203 36.38 -41.76 1.44
N LYS A 204 37.51 -41.22 1.93
CA LYS A 204 38.85 -41.80 1.70
C LYS A 204 39.30 -42.80 2.76
N GLY A 205 38.64 -42.83 3.92
CA GLY A 205 38.96 -43.77 5.00
C GLY A 205 38.86 -45.23 4.58
N LYS A 206 39.76 -46.09 5.10
CA LYS A 206 39.70 -47.56 4.86
C LYS A 206 38.44 -48.20 5.46
N THR A 207 37.91 -47.61 6.53
CA THR A 207 36.68 -48.05 7.21
C THR A 207 35.52 -47.11 6.88
N ALA A 208 34.35 -47.69 6.60
CA ALA A 208 33.11 -46.97 6.35
C ALA A 208 32.41 -46.61 7.69
N HIS A 209 33.10 -45.84 8.54
CA HIS A 209 32.56 -45.38 9.81
C HIS A 209 32.27 -43.87 9.79
N THR A 210 31.26 -43.49 10.57
CA THR A 210 30.92 -42.10 10.87
C THR A 210 32.09 -41.41 11.56
N VAL A 211 32.55 -40.28 11.02
CA VAL A 211 33.64 -39.45 11.58
C VAL A 211 33.14 -38.63 12.75
N GLY A 212 31.88 -38.21 12.69
CA GLY A 212 31.22 -37.40 13.70
C GLY A 212 29.77 -37.12 13.32
N ALA A 213 29.06 -36.44 14.20
CA ALA A 213 27.68 -36.04 13.97
C ALA A 213 27.48 -34.60 14.42
N ILE A 214 26.74 -33.83 13.62
CA ILE A 214 26.35 -32.45 13.91
C ILE A 214 24.98 -32.49 14.57
N ALA A 215 24.87 -31.96 15.79
CA ALA A 215 23.60 -31.94 16.51
C ALA A 215 22.73 -30.76 16.06
N LEU A 216 21.64 -31.07 15.34
CA LEU A 216 20.68 -30.11 14.81
C LEU A 216 19.65 -29.67 15.87
N GLN A 217 19.54 -30.42 16.99
CA GLN A 217 18.58 -30.28 18.11
C GLN A 217 17.10 -30.42 17.75
N ALA A 218 16.70 -30.08 16.51
CA ALA A 218 15.36 -30.25 15.96
C ALA A 218 15.45 -30.76 14.51
N ALA A 219 14.34 -31.29 13.99
CA ALA A 219 14.22 -31.66 12.59
C ALA A 219 14.48 -30.44 11.71
N SER A 220 15.22 -30.61 10.61
CA SER A 220 15.59 -29.53 9.70
C SER A 220 14.89 -29.66 8.34
N LYS A 221 14.48 -28.53 7.77
CA LYS A 221 13.85 -28.45 6.44
C LYS A 221 14.88 -28.62 5.32
N CYS A 222 16.06 -28.02 5.48
CA CYS A 222 17.13 -28.07 4.50
C CYS A 222 18.50 -27.97 5.16
N ILE A 223 19.50 -28.57 4.51
CA ILE A 223 20.92 -28.42 4.86
C ILE A 223 21.71 -28.06 3.62
N ALA A 224 22.65 -27.14 3.76
CA ALA A 224 23.61 -26.80 2.72
C ALA A 224 25.03 -26.73 3.30
N VAL A 225 26.02 -26.94 2.43
CA VAL A 225 27.45 -26.85 2.76
C VAL A 225 28.06 -25.72 1.93
N THR A 226 29.13 -25.11 2.42
CA THR A 226 29.81 -24.03 1.71
C THR A 226 30.20 -24.46 0.30
N HIS A 227 29.99 -23.58 -0.68
CA HIS A 227 30.52 -23.73 -2.03
C HIS A 227 31.88 -23.05 -2.06
N SER A 228 32.99 -23.82 -2.00
CA SER A 228 34.32 -23.27 -2.22
C SER A 228 35.03 -24.02 -3.34
N SER A 229 35.66 -23.27 -4.23
CA SER A 229 36.50 -23.82 -5.29
C SER A 229 37.87 -24.26 -4.76
N SER A 230 38.25 -23.84 -3.56
CA SER A 230 39.54 -24.21 -2.96
C SER A 230 39.37 -25.40 -2.00
N PRO A 231 40.14 -26.49 -2.15
CA PRO A 231 40.04 -27.67 -1.28
C PRO A 231 40.43 -27.41 0.19
N ASP A 232 41.20 -26.35 0.42
CA ASP A 232 41.72 -25.94 1.73
C ASP A 232 40.83 -24.89 2.44
N ALA A 233 39.78 -24.39 1.78
CA ALA A 233 38.83 -23.46 2.40
C ALA A 233 38.11 -24.07 3.61
N GLN A 234 37.77 -23.20 4.55
CA GLN A 234 36.95 -23.57 5.70
C GLN A 234 35.58 -24.07 5.21
N CYS A 235 35.18 -25.23 5.71
CA CYS A 235 33.90 -25.84 5.38
C CYS A 235 32.89 -25.48 6.47
N ASN A 236 31.87 -24.69 6.12
CA ASN A 236 30.75 -24.42 7.00
C ASN A 236 29.52 -25.20 6.54
N VAL A 237 28.68 -25.56 7.51
CA VAL A 237 27.41 -26.24 7.27
C VAL A 237 26.32 -25.32 7.77
N VAL A 238 25.28 -25.10 6.98
CA VAL A 238 24.07 -24.37 7.37
C VAL A 238 22.88 -25.32 7.37
N ALA A 239 22.03 -25.22 8.39
CA ALA A 239 20.76 -25.91 8.44
C ALA A 239 19.65 -24.96 8.84
N VAL A 240 18.46 -25.17 8.26
CA VAL A 240 17.24 -24.47 8.63
C VAL A 240 16.34 -25.46 9.37
N SER A 241 16.02 -25.17 10.62
CA SER A 241 15.12 -25.97 11.45
C SER A 241 13.66 -25.85 11.00
N HIS A 242 12.84 -26.86 11.31
CA HIS A 242 11.37 -26.71 11.25
C HIS A 242 10.83 -25.62 12.18
N ALA A 243 11.60 -25.23 13.20
CA ALA A 243 11.31 -24.10 14.08
C ALA A 243 11.76 -22.74 13.50
N ASP A 244 12.07 -22.68 12.20
CA ASP A 244 12.46 -21.44 11.48
C ASP A 244 13.73 -20.76 12.01
N GLU A 245 14.60 -21.53 12.65
CA GLU A 245 15.93 -21.10 13.06
C GLU A 245 16.96 -21.48 11.99
N VAL A 246 17.84 -20.54 11.64
CA VAL A 246 19.03 -20.80 10.82
C VAL A 246 20.22 -21.00 11.74
N ARG A 247 20.95 -22.09 11.51
CA ARG A 247 22.12 -22.46 12.33
C ARG A 247 23.29 -22.76 11.43
N VAL A 248 24.48 -22.30 11.83
CA VAL A 248 25.73 -22.54 11.11
C VAL A 248 26.73 -23.24 12.03
N TRP A 249 27.36 -24.28 11.51
CA TRP A 249 28.44 -25.02 12.17
C TRP A 249 29.73 -24.85 11.38
N GLU A 250 30.81 -24.62 12.10
CA GLU A 250 32.16 -24.67 11.54
C GLU A 250 32.71 -26.09 11.61
N VAL A 251 33.18 -26.60 10.48
CA VAL A 251 33.86 -27.89 10.42
C VAL A 251 35.36 -27.62 10.33
N PRO A 252 36.13 -27.90 11.40
CA PRO A 252 37.55 -27.59 11.43
C PRO A 252 38.32 -28.39 10.38
N ASN A 253 39.22 -27.71 9.66
CA ASN A 253 40.04 -28.33 8.63
C ASN A 253 41.17 -29.14 9.28
N LYS A 254 41.59 -30.27 8.66
CA LYS A 254 42.49 -31.27 9.29
C LYS A 254 43.83 -30.73 9.82
N LYS A 255 44.30 -29.56 9.39
CA LYS A 255 45.55 -28.94 9.85
C LYS A 255 45.46 -28.45 11.32
N GLU A 256 44.27 -28.11 11.81
CA GLU A 256 44.03 -27.67 13.20
C GLU A 256 43.51 -28.79 14.11
N ALA A 257 43.03 -29.90 13.54
CA ALA A 257 42.43 -31.02 14.26
C ALA A 257 43.41 -31.85 15.13
N LYS A 258 44.70 -31.51 15.17
CA LYS A 258 45.69 -32.21 16.02
C LYS A 258 45.58 -31.86 17.50
N SER A 259 44.87 -30.79 17.88
CA SER A 259 44.67 -30.41 19.29
C SER A 259 43.25 -30.66 19.81
N SER A 260 42.24 -30.83 18.94
CA SER A 260 40.85 -31.08 19.35
C SER A 260 40.14 -32.05 18.39
N GLY A 261 40.26 -33.35 18.65
CA GLY A 261 39.56 -34.40 17.90
C GLY A 261 38.03 -34.45 18.07
N LYS A 262 37.38 -33.34 18.42
CA LYS A 262 35.92 -33.22 18.56
C LYS A 262 35.42 -32.16 17.58
N GLN A 263 34.69 -32.59 16.55
CA GLN A 263 33.85 -31.69 15.75
C GLN A 263 32.88 -30.94 16.68
N SER A 264 32.63 -29.66 16.42
CA SER A 264 31.78 -28.84 17.28
C SER A 264 30.38 -29.44 17.33
N LYS A 265 29.95 -29.87 18.52
CA LYS A 265 28.59 -30.36 18.75
C LYS A 265 27.55 -29.23 18.70
N ASN A 266 27.99 -28.00 18.96
CA ASN A 266 27.11 -26.84 19.06
C ASN A 266 27.25 -25.93 17.82
N PRO A 267 26.16 -25.30 17.38
CA PRO A 267 26.22 -24.29 16.32
C PRO A 267 27.04 -23.09 16.80
N VAL A 268 27.79 -22.49 15.89
CA VAL A 268 28.62 -21.31 16.18
C VAL A 268 27.84 -20.02 15.92
N PHE A 269 26.88 -20.08 15.00
CA PHE A 269 25.95 -18.99 14.71
C PHE A 269 24.51 -19.50 14.69
N ARG A 270 23.60 -18.70 15.22
CA ARG A 270 22.15 -18.96 15.23
C ARG A 270 21.43 -17.64 14.97
N CYS A 271 20.51 -17.63 14.02
CA CYS A 271 19.59 -16.50 13.83
C CYS A 271 18.14 -16.96 13.69
N THR A 272 17.23 -16.10 14.14
CA THR A 272 15.78 -16.21 13.97
C THR A 272 15.23 -14.91 13.40
N PHE A 273 14.13 -14.97 12.66
CA PHE A 273 13.54 -13.80 12.02
C PHE A 273 12.18 -13.49 12.58
N VAL A 274 11.93 -12.20 12.82
CA VAL A 274 10.67 -11.71 13.38
C VAL A 274 10.22 -10.49 12.61
N SER A 275 8.92 -10.42 12.33
CA SER A 275 8.29 -9.27 11.70
C SER A 275 7.91 -8.26 12.76
N GLU A 276 8.38 -7.02 12.61
CA GLU A 276 7.96 -5.90 13.46
C GLU A 276 6.63 -5.36 12.92
N THR A 277 5.54 -5.58 13.65
CA THR A 277 4.31 -4.81 13.40
C THR A 277 4.50 -3.43 14.02
N PRO A 278 4.24 -2.33 13.28
CA PRO A 278 4.21 -1.02 13.90
C PRO A 278 3.06 -1.01 14.91
N SER A 279 3.38 -0.93 16.20
CA SER A 279 2.40 -0.81 17.27
C SER A 279 1.65 0.51 17.11
N THR A 280 0.46 0.45 16.53
CA THR A 280 -0.52 1.53 16.61
C THR A 280 -1.23 1.44 17.95
N GLU A 281 -0.56 1.85 19.03
CA GLU A 281 -1.20 2.27 20.28
C GLU A 281 -0.10 2.84 21.20
N ALA A 282 0.03 4.16 21.18
CA ALA A 282 0.76 4.89 22.21
C ALA A 282 -0.07 4.84 23.49
N GLY A 283 0.17 3.85 24.36
CA GLY A 283 -0.56 3.78 25.63
C GLY A 283 -0.32 2.56 26.53
N SER A 284 0.20 1.43 26.04
CA SER A 284 0.47 0.26 26.89
C SER A 284 1.87 -0.30 26.64
N GLU A 285 2.73 -0.25 27.66
CA GLU A 285 4.11 -0.75 27.63
C GLU A 285 4.21 -2.29 27.57
N ASP A 286 3.10 -3.02 27.46
CA ASP A 286 3.11 -4.48 27.50
C ASP A 286 2.81 -5.11 26.14
N LYS A 287 3.87 -5.70 25.57
CA LYS A 287 3.92 -6.64 24.42
C LYS A 287 3.80 -5.99 23.05
N SER A 288 4.93 -5.50 22.53
CA SER A 288 5.17 -5.52 21.08
C SER A 288 5.08 -6.98 20.60
N GLY A 289 3.93 -7.36 20.04
CA GLY A 289 3.67 -8.69 19.51
C GLY A 289 4.49 -8.94 18.25
N SER A 290 5.76 -9.27 18.43
CA SER A 290 6.69 -9.54 17.34
C SER A 290 6.34 -10.92 16.74
N VAL A 291 5.90 -10.96 15.49
CA VAL A 291 5.39 -12.20 14.86
C VAL A 291 6.55 -12.95 14.20
N PRO A 292 6.82 -14.22 14.56
CA PRO A 292 7.91 -14.98 13.95
C PRO A 292 7.69 -15.10 12.44
N THR A 293 8.74 -14.83 11.66
CA THR A 293 8.71 -14.96 10.20
C THR A 293 9.32 -16.30 9.80
N SER A 294 8.58 -17.09 9.00
CA SER A 294 9.05 -18.42 8.61
C SER A 294 10.27 -18.34 7.69
N VAL A 295 11.22 -19.24 7.90
CA VAL A 295 12.41 -19.39 7.03
C VAL A 295 12.18 -20.60 6.13
N LEU A 296 12.25 -20.36 4.82
CA LEU A 296 12.00 -21.38 3.81
C LEU A 296 13.27 -22.10 3.42
N TYR A 297 14.37 -21.36 3.22
CA TYR A 297 15.62 -21.89 2.73
C TYR A 297 16.80 -21.02 3.16
N ALA A 298 17.96 -21.63 3.35
CA ALA A 298 19.21 -20.90 3.53
C ALA A 298 20.37 -21.66 2.88
N CYS A 299 21.22 -20.94 2.16
CA CYS A 299 22.39 -21.52 1.52
C CYS A 299 23.55 -20.52 1.44
N PHE A 300 24.75 -21.07 1.31
CA PHE A 300 25.90 -20.30 0.91
C PHE A 300 25.75 -19.95 -0.57
N ASN A 301 26.02 -18.69 -0.91
CA ASN A 301 25.84 -18.19 -2.26
C ASN A 301 27.22 -17.89 -2.85
N ALA A 302 27.52 -18.41 -4.04
CA ALA A 302 28.81 -18.22 -4.71
C ALA A 302 29.09 -16.76 -5.11
N ARG A 303 28.06 -15.91 -5.25
CA ARG A 303 28.21 -14.47 -5.51
C ARG A 303 28.53 -13.66 -4.27
N LEU A 304 28.15 -14.16 -3.10
CA LEU A 304 28.34 -13.45 -1.85
C LEU A 304 29.74 -13.73 -1.31
N PRO A 305 30.31 -12.79 -0.52
CA PRO A 305 31.53 -13.08 0.22
C PRO A 305 31.33 -14.31 1.12
N GLU A 306 32.40 -15.06 1.39
CA GLU A 306 32.33 -16.32 2.17
C GLU A 306 31.72 -16.14 3.57
N ASN A 307 31.62 -14.91 4.07
CA ASN A 307 31.06 -14.53 5.37
C ASN A 307 29.55 -14.25 5.38
N GLU A 308 28.90 -14.30 4.22
CA GLU A 308 27.47 -14.04 4.06
C GLU A 308 26.69 -15.29 3.67
N LEU A 309 25.42 -15.30 4.07
CA LEU A 309 24.47 -16.37 3.83
C LEU A 309 23.26 -15.80 3.10
N CYS A 310 22.81 -16.48 2.06
CA CYS A 310 21.53 -16.15 1.41
C CYS A 310 20.41 -16.83 2.22
N VAL A 311 19.52 -16.04 2.81
CA VAL A 311 18.38 -16.52 3.58
C VAL A 311 17.08 -16.12 2.88
N VAL A 312 16.20 -17.10 2.70
CA VAL A 312 14.88 -16.90 2.11
C VAL A 312 13.81 -17.06 3.20
N ARG A 313 13.08 -15.99 3.47
CA ARG A 313 12.04 -15.93 4.51
C ARG A 313 10.69 -15.51 3.96
N GLY A 314 9.62 -15.72 4.74
CA GLY A 314 8.26 -15.37 4.38
C GLY A 314 7.45 -16.56 3.87
N THR A 315 6.64 -16.33 2.84
CA THR A 315 5.79 -17.38 2.24
C THR A 315 6.33 -17.82 0.88
N PRO A 316 6.09 -19.07 0.45
CA PRO A 316 6.56 -19.54 -0.87
C PRO A 316 6.02 -18.71 -2.05
N LEU A 317 4.90 -18.02 -1.85
CA LEU A 317 4.27 -17.13 -2.83
C LEU A 317 4.92 -15.74 -2.88
N ARG A 318 5.47 -15.28 -1.76
CA ARG A 318 6.13 -13.98 -1.64
C ARG A 318 7.35 -14.10 -0.72
N PRO A 319 8.41 -14.77 -1.19
CA PRO A 319 9.64 -14.88 -0.43
C PRO A 319 10.35 -13.51 -0.40
N ALA A 320 10.91 -13.17 0.76
CA ALA A 320 11.91 -12.13 0.89
C ALA A 320 13.28 -12.80 0.98
N ILE A 321 14.15 -12.51 0.03
CA ILE A 321 15.51 -13.02 -0.06
C ILE A 321 16.43 -11.93 0.49
N GLU A 322 17.22 -12.24 1.51
CA GLU A 322 18.17 -11.32 2.11
C GLU A 322 19.52 -11.98 2.37
N ASN A 323 20.57 -11.17 2.32
CA ASN A 323 21.93 -11.61 2.60
C ASN A 323 22.24 -11.31 4.07
N VAL A 324 22.67 -12.31 4.81
CA VAL A 324 22.91 -12.24 6.25
C VAL A 324 24.37 -12.55 6.52
N SER A 325 25.11 -11.57 7.03
CA SER A 325 26.49 -11.77 7.47
C SER A 325 26.51 -12.59 8.76
N TYR A 326 27.21 -13.73 8.75
CA TYR A 326 27.36 -14.61 9.92
C TYR A 326 28.77 -14.56 10.53
N LYS A 327 29.74 -14.00 9.78
CA LYS A 327 31.09 -13.64 10.25
C LYS A 327 31.33 -12.16 9.96
N GLU A 328 31.90 -11.45 10.94
CA GLU A 328 32.42 -10.10 10.72
C GLU A 328 33.63 -10.16 9.76
N SER A 329 33.96 -9.03 9.13
CA SER A 329 35.17 -8.91 8.29
C SER A 329 36.47 -9.21 9.04
N THR A 330 36.43 -9.10 10.38
CA THR A 330 37.52 -9.44 11.32
C THR A 330 37.68 -10.95 11.54
N GLY A 331 36.78 -11.78 11.03
CA GLY A 331 36.73 -13.23 11.25
C GLY A 331 36.04 -13.65 12.55
N LYS A 332 35.56 -12.69 13.35
CA LYS A 332 34.77 -12.97 14.55
C LYS A 332 33.35 -13.39 14.16
N TRP A 333 32.79 -14.36 14.88
CA TRP A 333 31.40 -14.78 14.72
C TRP A 333 30.45 -13.71 15.22
N SER A 334 29.45 -13.36 14.41
CA SER A 334 28.42 -12.40 14.81
C SER A 334 27.45 -13.04 15.81
N ASP A 335 26.92 -12.24 16.73
CA ASP A 335 25.91 -12.70 17.68
C ASP A 335 24.55 -12.74 16.97
N GLY A 336 24.22 -13.90 16.39
CA GLY A 336 23.19 -14.02 15.35
C GLY A 336 21.74 -13.79 15.77
N GLY A 337 21.45 -13.51 17.04
CA GLY A 337 20.14 -13.43 17.73
C GLY A 337 18.83 -13.33 16.92
N THR A 338 17.92 -12.46 17.37
CA THR A 338 16.61 -12.27 16.72
C THR A 338 16.70 -11.07 15.78
N MET A 339 16.56 -11.32 14.49
CA MET A 339 16.59 -10.28 13.46
C MET A 339 15.18 -9.80 13.18
N ALA A 340 14.92 -8.58 13.62
CA ALA A 340 13.65 -7.91 13.40
C ALA A 340 13.65 -7.23 12.00
N ARG A 341 12.59 -7.43 11.23
CA ARG A 341 12.43 -6.90 9.86
C ARG A 341 11.03 -6.34 9.66
N ALA A 342 10.93 -5.31 8.82
CA ALA A 342 9.63 -4.79 8.40
C ALA A 342 8.82 -5.88 7.66
N PRO A 343 7.48 -5.89 7.80
CA PRO A 343 6.62 -6.87 7.18
C PRO A 343 6.72 -6.81 5.66
N ILE A 344 6.74 -7.98 5.03
CA ILE A 344 6.96 -8.15 3.58
C ILE A 344 5.85 -7.45 2.74
N HIS A 345 4.69 -7.19 3.34
CA HIS A 345 3.59 -6.46 2.71
C HIS A 345 3.87 -4.95 2.51
N LEU A 346 4.77 -4.35 3.30
CA LEU A 346 5.09 -2.91 3.21
C LEU A 346 6.20 -2.59 2.19
N MET A 347 6.93 -3.60 1.70
CA MET A 347 8.05 -3.43 0.76
C MET A 347 7.62 -2.97 -0.65
N ALA A 348 6.32 -2.80 -0.90
CA ALA A 348 5.80 -2.18 -2.11
C ALA A 348 5.69 -0.64 -2.00
N ALA A 349 5.89 -0.06 -0.81
CA ALA A 349 5.71 1.37 -0.55
C ALA A 349 7.02 2.14 -0.35
N THR A 350 8.18 1.57 -0.66
CA THR A 350 9.47 2.28 -0.63
C THR A 350 9.89 2.70 -2.03
N GLN A 351 9.08 3.58 -2.64
CA GLN A 351 9.53 4.54 -3.65
C GLN A 351 8.45 5.59 -3.95
N GLN A 352 7.88 6.19 -2.92
CA GLN A 352 7.35 7.55 -3.01
C GLN A 352 7.20 8.06 -1.58
N SER A 353 7.75 9.25 -1.37
CA SER A 353 7.40 10.11 -0.25
C SER A 353 5.92 9.97 0.08
N ASP A 354 5.59 9.65 1.33
CA ASP A 354 4.41 10.22 1.95
C ASP A 354 4.52 10.05 3.46
N ALA A 355 4.80 11.18 4.11
CA ALA A 355 4.51 11.37 5.50
C ALA A 355 3.02 11.08 5.72
N ASP A 356 2.71 9.99 6.40
CA ASP A 356 1.48 9.73 7.16
C ASP A 356 0.18 10.37 6.64
N ALA A 357 -0.14 10.15 5.36
CA ALA A 357 -1.51 10.27 4.88
C ALA A 357 -2.26 8.97 5.17
N ARG A 358 -2.47 8.67 6.46
CA ARG A 358 -3.55 7.74 6.84
C ARG A 358 -4.87 8.38 6.44
N ALA A 359 -5.79 7.56 5.96
CA ALA A 359 -7.19 7.88 5.67
C ALA A 359 -7.97 8.33 6.92
N SER A 360 -7.51 9.40 7.56
CA SER A 360 -8.31 10.25 8.40
C SER A 360 -9.09 11.16 7.46
N ARG A 361 -10.38 11.31 7.71
CA ARG A 361 -11.24 12.27 7.02
C ARG A 361 -10.49 13.59 6.95
N ILE A 362 -10.05 14.00 5.76
CA ILE A 362 -9.35 15.27 5.56
C ILE A 362 -10.31 16.34 6.10
N LYS A 363 -10.03 16.87 7.29
CA LYS A 363 -10.73 18.03 7.80
C LYS A 363 -10.40 19.12 6.81
N ALA A 364 -11.42 19.72 6.19
CA ALA A 364 -11.23 20.81 5.24
C ALA A 364 -10.34 21.86 5.91
N ALA A 365 -9.08 21.93 5.47
CA ALA A 365 -8.13 22.89 5.97
C ALA A 365 -8.61 24.26 5.48
N GLY A 366 -9.23 25.01 6.37
CA GLY A 366 -9.72 26.36 6.11
C GLY A 366 -8.61 27.40 6.10
N ASP A 367 -7.39 27.03 5.71
CA ASP A 367 -6.28 27.97 5.63
C ASP A 367 -6.26 28.59 4.23
N ASN A 368 -6.73 29.84 4.18
CA ASN A 368 -6.64 30.78 3.05
C ASN A 368 -7.37 30.42 1.75
N ALA A 369 -8.43 29.62 1.80
CA ALA A 369 -9.32 29.47 0.64
C ALA A 369 -10.26 30.69 0.52
N HIS A 370 -10.08 31.51 -0.52
CA HIS A 370 -11.05 32.56 -0.86
C HIS A 370 -12.34 31.91 -1.37
N ILE A 371 -13.39 31.88 -0.54
CA ILE A 371 -14.72 31.41 -0.93
C ILE A 371 -15.39 32.53 -1.72
N ILE A 372 -15.43 32.37 -3.04
CA ILE A 372 -16.10 33.29 -3.96
C ILE A 372 -17.45 32.68 -4.34
N GLY A 373 -18.53 33.47 -4.28
CA GLY A 373 -19.85 33.04 -4.76
C GLY A 373 -19.83 32.82 -6.28
N ALA A 374 -20.55 31.81 -6.77
CA ALA A 374 -20.55 31.37 -8.18
C ALA A 374 -20.86 32.49 -9.20
N ASP A 375 -21.44 33.61 -8.75
CA ASP A 375 -21.94 34.69 -9.59
C ASP A 375 -20.94 35.86 -9.77
N ASN A 376 -19.75 35.79 -9.15
CA ASN A 376 -18.70 36.80 -9.36
C ASN A 376 -17.94 36.52 -10.66
N VAL A 377 -18.36 37.18 -11.75
CA VAL A 377 -17.77 37.07 -13.10
C VAL A 377 -16.47 37.91 -13.25
N HIS A 378 -15.70 38.11 -12.18
CA HIS A 378 -14.36 38.69 -12.30
C HIS A 378 -13.37 37.58 -12.65
N SER A 379 -13.24 37.29 -13.94
CA SER A 379 -12.20 36.42 -14.46
C SER A 379 -10.87 37.18 -14.54
N GLU A 380 -10.09 37.18 -13.47
CA GLU A 380 -8.65 37.37 -13.60
C GLU A 380 -8.02 36.05 -14.05
N MET A 381 -7.28 36.08 -15.17
CA MET A 381 -6.53 34.91 -15.64
C MET A 381 -5.49 34.52 -14.59
N PRO A 382 -5.38 33.24 -14.20
CA PRO A 382 -4.32 32.82 -13.30
C PRO A 382 -2.97 33.05 -13.98
N MET A 383 -2.12 33.88 -13.35
CA MET A 383 -0.72 33.99 -13.74
C MET A 383 -0.07 32.63 -13.60
N ASN A 384 0.45 32.09 -14.70
CA ASN A 384 1.30 30.91 -14.69
C ASN A 384 2.54 31.17 -13.83
N LEU A 385 2.60 30.51 -12.68
CA LEU A 385 3.81 30.32 -11.90
C LEU A 385 4.59 29.17 -12.54
N ASP A 386 5.58 29.50 -13.36
CA ASP A 386 6.78 28.67 -13.50
C ASP A 386 7.92 29.43 -14.17
N GLY A 387 9.12 29.30 -13.58
CA GLY A 387 10.39 29.67 -14.21
C GLY A 387 11.13 30.83 -13.56
N GLN A 388 11.99 30.52 -12.57
CA GLN A 388 13.07 31.39 -12.14
C GLN A 388 13.95 31.81 -13.33
N VAL A 389 14.05 33.12 -13.56
CA VAL A 389 15.22 33.73 -14.21
C VAL A 389 15.58 34.98 -13.42
N GLU A 390 16.71 34.89 -12.71
CA GLU A 390 17.40 36.04 -12.14
C GLU A 390 17.60 37.13 -13.20
N LYS A 391 17.22 38.37 -12.89
CA LYS A 391 17.94 39.57 -13.34
C LYS A 391 17.53 40.82 -12.55
N LYS A 392 18.44 41.19 -11.65
CA LYS A 392 18.97 42.54 -11.39
C LYS A 392 18.01 43.72 -11.52
N THR A 393 17.80 44.38 -10.38
CA THR A 393 17.32 45.76 -10.27
C THR A 393 18.09 46.71 -11.20
N PRO A 394 17.38 47.68 -11.81
CA PRO A 394 17.98 48.98 -12.05
C PRO A 394 17.17 50.11 -11.43
N LYS A 395 17.95 51.13 -11.09
CA LYS A 395 17.63 52.37 -10.41
C LYS A 395 16.74 53.28 -11.24
N THR A 396 16.03 54.14 -10.51
CA THR A 396 15.66 55.51 -10.87
C THR A 396 16.50 56.12 -12.00
N SER A 397 15.84 56.57 -13.07
CA SER A 397 16.29 57.71 -13.86
C SER A 397 15.10 58.32 -14.61
N GLN A 398 14.99 59.64 -14.44
CA GLN A 398 14.20 60.56 -15.24
C GLN A 398 14.60 60.46 -16.72
N GLN A 399 13.65 60.62 -17.63
CA GLN A 399 13.80 61.43 -18.85
C GLN A 399 12.48 61.52 -19.63
N ASP A 400 11.95 62.74 -19.65
CA ASP A 400 11.47 63.52 -20.81
C ASP A 400 10.56 62.88 -21.86
N GLY A 401 9.32 63.37 -21.90
CA GLY A 401 8.45 63.44 -23.08
C GLY A 401 7.91 64.87 -23.24
N PRO A 402 7.75 65.39 -24.47
CA PRO A 402 7.91 66.81 -24.75
C PRO A 402 6.66 67.67 -24.51
N VAL A 403 6.96 68.91 -24.14
CA VAL A 403 6.05 70.07 -24.08
C VAL A 403 5.63 70.45 -25.50
N LEU A 404 4.32 70.50 -25.74
CA LEU A 404 3.71 71.46 -26.66
C LEU A 404 2.45 71.99 -25.99
N GLY A 405 2.57 73.19 -25.42
CA GLY A 405 1.44 73.98 -24.98
C GLY A 405 0.80 74.71 -26.16
N ASP A 406 -0.50 74.91 -26.06
CA ASP A 406 -1.17 76.18 -26.32
C ASP A 406 -2.48 76.13 -25.51
N MET A 407 -2.54 76.83 -24.37
CA MET A 407 -2.96 78.22 -24.25
C MET A 407 -4.48 78.37 -24.38
N ILE A 408 -5.17 78.44 -23.25
CA ILE A 408 -6.20 79.46 -22.96
C ILE A 408 -6.05 79.81 -21.47
N GLU A 409 -5.73 81.08 -21.27
CA GLU A 409 -5.51 81.83 -20.04
C GLU A 409 -6.81 82.02 -19.23
N ILE A 410 -6.71 81.85 -17.91
CA ILE A 410 -6.87 82.86 -16.84
C ILE A 410 -8.29 83.38 -16.63
N GLU A 411 -8.81 83.13 -15.42
CA GLU A 411 -9.19 84.23 -14.51
C GLU A 411 -8.98 83.77 -13.06
N GLN A 412 -8.02 84.43 -12.40
CA GLN A 412 -7.74 84.38 -10.97
C GLN A 412 -8.64 85.39 -10.26
N GLU A 413 -9.21 85.02 -9.11
CA GLU A 413 -9.60 85.98 -8.06
C GLU A 413 -9.09 85.47 -6.71
N ASP A 414 -8.38 86.34 -6.01
CA ASP A 414 -7.67 86.14 -4.74
C ASP A 414 -8.58 86.30 -3.49
N ASP A 415 -8.18 85.59 -2.42
CA ASP A 415 -8.28 85.84 -0.96
C ASP A 415 -9.62 86.04 -0.18
N MET A 416 -9.96 84.99 0.62
CA MET A 416 -10.39 84.85 2.05
C MET A 416 -11.06 86.02 2.84
N PRO A 417 -11.91 85.81 3.89
CA PRO A 417 -11.98 84.65 4.80
C PRO A 417 -13.38 84.15 5.25
N THR A 418 -13.33 83.10 6.06
CA THR A 418 -14.37 82.35 6.78
C THR A 418 -15.59 83.12 7.33
N LYS A 419 -16.79 82.77 6.83
CA LYS A 419 -18.07 82.90 7.57
C LYS A 419 -19.00 81.74 7.22
N ARG A 420 -19.35 80.94 8.23
CA ARG A 420 -20.38 79.88 8.16
C ARG A 420 -21.68 80.50 7.64
N SER A 421 -22.13 80.08 6.46
CA SER A 421 -23.48 80.39 5.97
C SER A 421 -24.27 79.10 5.77
N ARG A 422 -25.40 79.04 6.47
CA ARG A 422 -26.43 78.01 6.33
C ARG A 422 -27.06 78.10 4.94
N GLY A 423 -27.25 76.95 4.31
CA GLY A 423 -28.31 76.69 3.34
C GLY A 423 -28.26 77.48 2.03
N LYS A 424 -27.45 77.03 1.08
CA LYS A 424 -27.70 77.22 -0.36
C LYS A 424 -27.58 75.86 -1.04
N THR A 425 -28.66 75.43 -1.69
CA THR A 425 -28.67 74.24 -2.54
C THR A 425 -27.60 74.39 -3.61
N THR A 426 -26.65 73.46 -3.64
CA THR A 426 -25.64 73.39 -4.70
C THR A 426 -26.38 73.13 -6.01
N LYS A 427 -26.23 74.03 -7.00
CA LYS A 427 -26.78 73.81 -8.34
C LYS A 427 -26.17 72.50 -8.88
N ALA A 428 -26.99 71.64 -9.48
CA ALA A 428 -26.62 70.29 -9.90
C ALA A 428 -25.34 70.21 -10.75
N ASP A 429 -25.04 71.24 -11.56
CA ASP A 429 -23.82 71.32 -12.37
C ASP A 429 -22.52 71.34 -11.54
N SER A 430 -22.56 71.90 -10.33
CA SER A 430 -21.40 71.91 -9.42
C SER A 430 -21.16 70.51 -8.87
N LEU A 431 -22.22 69.77 -8.53
CA LEU A 431 -22.12 68.42 -7.98
C LEU A 431 -21.65 67.41 -9.02
N ALA A 432 -22.08 67.53 -10.29
CA ALA A 432 -21.60 66.67 -11.37
C ALA A 432 -20.08 66.81 -11.59
N LYS A 433 -19.54 68.04 -11.51
CA LYS A 433 -18.09 68.30 -11.61
C LYS A 433 -17.32 67.74 -10.41
N LEU A 434 -17.84 67.92 -9.20
CA LEU A 434 -17.26 67.34 -7.98
C LEU A 434 -17.25 65.81 -8.03
N LEU A 435 -18.32 65.20 -8.56
CA LEU A 435 -18.40 63.75 -8.72
C LEU A 435 -17.39 63.23 -9.75
N ALA A 436 -17.26 63.89 -10.90
CA ALA A 436 -16.25 63.54 -11.90
C ALA A 436 -14.82 63.67 -11.35
N GLN A 437 -14.55 64.72 -10.57
CA GLN A 437 -13.28 64.92 -9.89
C GLN A 437 -13.01 63.80 -8.86
N ALA A 438 -13.99 63.48 -8.02
CA ALA A 438 -13.87 62.43 -7.00
C ALA A 438 -13.58 61.06 -7.63
N LEU A 439 -14.19 60.75 -8.78
CA LEU A 439 -13.95 59.51 -9.52
C LEU A 439 -12.58 59.50 -10.20
N HIS A 440 -12.12 60.65 -10.71
CA HIS A 440 -10.80 60.74 -11.33
C HIS A 440 -9.66 60.63 -10.30
N SER A 441 -9.83 61.21 -9.11
CA SER A 441 -8.83 61.18 -8.03
C SER A 441 -8.97 59.97 -7.08
N ASN A 442 -9.97 59.11 -7.28
CA ASN A 442 -10.34 58.03 -6.35
C ASN A 442 -10.54 58.50 -4.89
N ASP A 443 -11.07 59.72 -4.71
CA ASP A 443 -11.30 60.28 -3.37
C ASP A 443 -12.63 59.78 -2.78
N LEU A 444 -12.52 58.84 -1.84
CA LEU A 444 -13.66 58.22 -1.17
C LEU A 444 -14.46 59.18 -0.28
N SER A 445 -13.86 60.29 0.16
CA SER A 445 -14.49 61.27 1.05
C SER A 445 -15.41 62.23 0.27
N LEU A 446 -14.92 62.78 -0.84
CA LEU A 446 -15.70 63.62 -1.76
C LEU A 446 -16.83 62.83 -2.43
N LEU A 447 -16.56 61.58 -2.79
CA LEU A 447 -17.58 60.67 -3.32
C LEU A 447 -18.72 60.45 -2.32
N GLU A 448 -18.39 60.33 -1.04
CA GLU A 448 -19.37 60.15 0.04
C GLU A 448 -20.25 61.39 0.23
N GLU A 449 -19.65 62.58 0.16
CA GLU A 449 -20.37 63.85 0.25
C GLU A 449 -21.37 64.00 -0.92
N CYS A 450 -20.98 63.62 -2.14
CA CYS A 450 -21.84 63.64 -3.32
C CYS A 450 -23.02 62.66 -3.21
N ILE A 451 -22.76 61.43 -2.76
CA ILE A 451 -23.75 60.36 -2.66
C ILE A 451 -24.76 60.59 -1.52
N SER A 452 -24.38 61.38 -0.51
CA SER A 452 -25.26 61.70 0.63
C SER A 452 -26.55 62.44 0.25
N ASN A 453 -26.61 63.00 -0.95
CA ASN A 453 -27.77 63.73 -1.44
C ASN A 453 -28.88 62.76 -1.88
N THR A 454 -30.05 62.85 -1.23
CA THR A 454 -31.21 61.97 -1.45
C THR A 454 -32.28 62.58 -2.35
N ASN A 455 -32.11 63.81 -2.84
CA ASN A 455 -33.10 64.46 -3.68
C ASN A 455 -33.06 63.89 -5.11
N GLU A 456 -34.11 63.16 -5.50
CA GLU A 456 -34.23 62.48 -6.81
C GLU A 456 -33.99 63.42 -8.01
N HIS A 457 -34.46 64.66 -7.95
CA HIS A 457 -34.24 65.63 -9.02
C HIS A 457 -32.77 66.03 -9.15
N VAL A 458 -32.06 66.15 -8.04
CA VAL A 458 -30.63 66.48 -8.04
C VAL A 458 -29.83 65.29 -8.54
N VAL A 459 -30.13 64.08 -8.06
CA VAL A 459 -29.51 62.82 -8.51
C VAL A 459 -29.67 62.62 -10.02
N ARG A 460 -30.87 62.86 -10.56
CA ARG A 460 -31.11 62.74 -12.00
C ARG A 460 -30.31 63.76 -12.81
N ASN A 461 -30.30 65.01 -12.37
CA ASN A 461 -29.60 66.07 -13.08
C ASN A 461 -28.08 65.90 -13.02
N THR A 462 -27.53 65.43 -11.90
CA THR A 462 -26.08 65.18 -11.74
C THR A 462 -25.62 64.00 -12.60
N VAL A 463 -26.38 62.91 -12.64
CA VAL A 463 -26.08 61.75 -13.49
C VAL A 463 -26.18 62.09 -14.98
N GLN A 464 -27.12 62.95 -15.38
CA GLN A 464 -27.27 63.38 -16.77
C GLN A 464 -26.06 64.18 -17.28
N HIS A 465 -25.41 64.95 -16.39
CA HIS A 465 -24.23 65.77 -16.72
C HIS A 465 -22.90 65.06 -16.44
N LEU A 466 -22.93 63.78 -16.03
CA LEU A 466 -21.73 62.98 -15.82
C LEU A 466 -21.14 62.54 -17.17
N PRO A 467 -19.84 62.77 -17.44
CA PRO A 467 -19.21 62.32 -18.67
C PRO A 467 -19.20 60.79 -18.78
N THR A 468 -19.40 60.27 -20.00
CA THR A 468 -19.54 58.83 -20.27
C THR A 468 -18.39 57.95 -19.77
N PRO A 469 -17.10 58.37 -19.78
CA PRO A 469 -16.01 57.52 -19.27
C PRO A 469 -16.11 57.22 -17.77
N TYR A 470 -16.77 58.08 -16.99
CA TYR A 470 -16.89 57.95 -15.54
C TYR A 470 -18.11 57.13 -15.10
N VAL A 471 -18.99 56.73 -16.03
CA VAL A 471 -20.22 56.00 -15.70
C VAL A 471 -19.94 54.61 -15.12
N ILE A 472 -19.00 53.85 -15.69
CA ILE A 472 -18.65 52.50 -15.19
C ILE A 472 -17.88 52.58 -13.86
N PRO A 473 -16.81 53.39 -13.72
CA PRO A 473 -16.14 53.57 -12.42
C PRO A 473 -17.08 54.03 -11.31
N PHE A 474 -18.07 54.88 -11.64
CA PHE A 474 -19.08 55.30 -10.68
C PHE A 474 -19.98 54.15 -10.24
N LEU A 475 -20.44 53.30 -11.17
CA LEU A 475 -21.23 52.12 -10.85
C LEU A 475 -20.45 51.14 -9.98
N GLU A 476 -19.19 50.85 -10.32
CA GLU A 476 -18.30 49.99 -9.53
C GLU A 476 -18.10 50.53 -8.10
N ALA A 477 -17.87 51.83 -7.94
CA ALA A 477 -17.70 52.45 -6.64
C ALA A 477 -18.98 52.40 -5.78
N ILE A 478 -20.15 52.62 -6.38
CA ILE A 478 -21.44 52.48 -5.69
C ILE A 478 -21.69 51.02 -5.28
N VAL A 479 -21.41 50.07 -6.16
CA VAL A 479 -21.57 48.63 -5.91
C VAL A 479 -20.64 48.18 -4.76
N ALA A 480 -19.37 48.59 -4.77
CA ALA A 480 -18.42 48.28 -3.71
C ALA A 480 -18.89 48.85 -2.36
N LYS A 481 -19.36 50.11 -2.33
CA LYS A 481 -19.92 50.72 -1.11
C LYS A 481 -21.20 50.03 -0.64
N PHE A 482 -22.04 49.56 -1.56
CA PHE A 482 -23.25 48.82 -1.24
C PHE A 482 -22.93 47.44 -0.64
N GLN A 483 -21.97 46.71 -1.22
CA GLN A 483 -21.49 45.42 -0.69
C GLN A 483 -20.87 45.57 0.70
N ALA A 484 -20.10 46.64 0.94
CA ALA A 484 -19.51 46.92 2.24
C ALA A 484 -20.54 47.23 3.35
N LYS A 485 -21.62 47.96 3.02
CA LYS A 485 -22.67 48.34 3.98
C LYS A 485 -24.08 48.19 3.37
N PRO A 486 -24.70 47.00 3.47
CA PRO A 486 -26.01 46.70 2.87
C PRO A 486 -27.18 47.57 3.33
N VAL A 487 -27.10 48.18 4.53
CA VAL A 487 -28.12 49.07 5.11
C VAL A 487 -28.25 50.38 4.32
N ARG A 488 -27.16 50.83 3.68
CA ARG A 488 -27.15 52.04 2.83
C ARG A 488 -27.86 51.85 1.49
N GLY A 489 -28.38 50.65 1.21
CA GLY A 489 -29.04 50.35 -0.05
C GLY A 489 -30.21 51.28 -0.37
N ALA A 490 -30.96 51.74 0.63
CA ALA A 490 -32.06 52.69 0.41
C ALA A 490 -31.59 54.02 -0.20
N GLN A 491 -30.37 54.47 0.10
CA GLN A 491 -29.78 55.69 -0.44
C GLN A 491 -29.08 55.46 -1.78
N LEU A 492 -28.44 54.30 -1.97
CA LEU A 492 -27.60 54.00 -3.14
C LEU A 492 -28.39 53.47 -4.35
N VAL A 493 -29.49 52.73 -4.13
CA VAL A 493 -30.30 52.16 -5.21
C VAL A 493 -30.89 53.22 -6.15
N PRO A 494 -31.39 54.38 -5.66
CA PRO A 494 -31.83 55.46 -6.54
C PRO A 494 -30.74 55.95 -7.51
N TRP A 495 -29.48 56.03 -7.06
CA TRP A 495 -28.34 56.39 -7.91
C TRP A 495 -28.09 55.33 -8.98
N ILE A 496 -28.02 54.04 -8.61
CA ILE A 496 -27.82 52.93 -9.56
C ILE A 496 -28.94 52.93 -10.61
N LYS A 497 -30.21 53.02 -10.17
CA LYS A 497 -31.38 53.05 -11.04
C LYS A 497 -31.31 54.22 -12.03
N THR A 498 -30.94 55.40 -11.54
CA THR A 498 -30.86 56.61 -12.37
C THR A 498 -29.75 56.50 -13.41
N VAL A 499 -28.57 55.99 -13.04
CA VAL A 499 -27.46 55.74 -13.98
C VAL A 499 -27.86 54.73 -15.05
N MET A 500 -28.48 53.61 -14.65
CA MET A 500 -28.93 52.60 -15.60
C MET A 500 -29.97 53.17 -16.57
N VAL A 501 -30.89 54.02 -16.12
CA VAL A 501 -31.93 54.62 -16.98
C VAL A 501 -31.35 55.68 -17.93
N VAL A 502 -30.54 56.61 -17.42
CA VAL A 502 -30.01 57.75 -18.19
C VAL A 502 -28.94 57.31 -19.19
N HIS A 503 -28.02 56.43 -18.78
CA HIS A 503 -26.91 55.95 -19.61
C HIS A 503 -27.18 54.56 -20.21
N THR A 504 -28.46 54.18 -20.38
CA THR A 504 -28.89 52.89 -20.99
C THR A 504 -28.22 52.65 -22.34
N SER A 505 -28.24 53.65 -23.23
CA SER A 505 -27.68 53.55 -24.57
C SER A 505 -26.16 53.30 -24.54
N TYR A 506 -25.43 54.00 -23.67
CA TYR A 506 -24.00 53.81 -23.48
C TYR A 506 -23.69 52.41 -22.97
N LEU A 507 -24.38 51.96 -21.92
CA LEU A 507 -24.17 50.62 -21.33
C LEU A 507 -24.51 49.50 -22.32
N MET A 508 -25.45 49.69 -23.26
CA MET A 508 -25.74 48.68 -24.29
C MET A 508 -24.68 48.59 -25.39
N THR A 509 -23.85 49.64 -25.56
CA THR A 509 -22.79 49.67 -26.58
C THR A 509 -21.44 49.15 -26.09
N VAL A 510 -21.23 49.08 -24.77
CA VAL A 510 -19.98 48.59 -24.20
C VAL A 510 -19.94 47.06 -24.31
N PRO A 511 -18.90 46.46 -24.90
CA PRO A 511 -18.74 45.00 -24.88
C PRO A 511 -18.49 44.51 -23.46
N ASN A 512 -18.97 43.31 -23.12
CA ASN A 512 -18.74 42.66 -21.84
C ASN A 512 -19.22 43.44 -20.59
N VAL A 513 -20.32 44.19 -20.70
CA VAL A 513 -20.94 44.92 -19.57
C VAL A 513 -21.25 44.03 -18.38
N ARG A 514 -21.56 42.75 -18.61
CA ARG A 514 -21.78 41.77 -17.55
C ARG A 514 -20.51 41.47 -16.75
N GLU A 515 -19.34 41.46 -17.38
CA GLU A 515 -18.06 41.23 -16.71
C GLU A 515 -17.64 42.47 -15.91
N SER A 516 -17.80 43.68 -16.48
CA SER A 516 -17.49 44.94 -15.76
C SER A 516 -18.47 45.21 -14.60
N LEU A 517 -19.75 44.85 -14.76
CA LEU A 517 -20.77 45.00 -13.72
C LEU A 517 -21.05 43.69 -12.97
N GLY A 518 -20.10 42.76 -12.94
CA GLY A 518 -20.25 41.46 -12.27
C GLY A 518 -20.66 41.59 -10.81
N GLY A 519 -20.05 42.55 -10.09
CA GLY A 519 -20.40 42.84 -8.69
C GLY A 519 -21.82 43.35 -8.48
N LEU A 520 -22.45 44.00 -9.49
CA LEU A 520 -23.85 44.42 -9.42
C LEU A 520 -24.78 43.23 -9.65
N SER A 521 -24.45 42.34 -10.60
CA SER A 521 -25.23 41.12 -10.85
C SER A 521 -25.23 40.21 -9.62
N SER A 522 -24.05 39.91 -9.07
CA SER A 522 -23.92 39.04 -7.90
C SER A 522 -24.64 39.61 -6.66
N LEU A 523 -24.63 40.94 -6.50
CA LEU A 523 -25.38 41.63 -5.45
C LEU A 523 -26.90 41.44 -5.61
N VAL A 524 -27.43 41.62 -6.82
CA VAL A 524 -28.87 41.48 -7.09
C VAL A 524 -29.30 40.02 -6.92
N ASP A 525 -28.53 39.08 -7.46
CA ASP A 525 -28.80 37.64 -7.38
C ASP A 525 -28.75 37.14 -5.92
N ALA A 526 -27.75 37.58 -5.15
CA ALA A 526 -27.66 37.27 -3.72
C ALA A 526 -28.90 37.74 -2.94
N ARG A 527 -29.45 38.92 -3.25
CA ARG A 527 -30.67 39.42 -2.57
C ARG A 527 -31.95 38.74 -3.04
N LEU A 528 -32.08 38.48 -4.34
CA LEU A 528 -33.23 37.77 -4.90
C LEU A 528 -33.31 36.32 -4.39
N SER A 529 -32.18 35.66 -4.21
CA SER A 529 -32.13 34.29 -3.69
C SER A 529 -32.66 34.17 -2.25
N VAL A 530 -32.42 35.18 -1.42
CA VAL A 530 -32.87 35.21 -0.01
C VAL A 530 -34.31 35.75 0.14
N PHE A 531 -34.81 36.50 -0.85
CA PHE A 531 -36.14 37.13 -0.80
C PHE A 531 -37.27 36.13 -0.49
N ARG A 532 -37.27 34.95 -1.13
CA ARG A 532 -38.29 33.91 -0.87
C ARG A 532 -38.27 33.42 0.57
N LYS A 533 -37.07 33.26 1.16
CA LYS A 533 -36.90 32.81 2.55
C LYS A 533 -37.40 33.87 3.54
N LEU A 534 -37.11 35.14 3.27
CA LEU A 534 -37.60 36.27 4.08
C LEU A 534 -39.13 36.42 4.00
N LEU A 535 -39.73 36.21 2.83
CA LEU A 535 -41.20 36.24 2.68
C LEU A 535 -41.87 35.16 3.53
N ALA A 536 -41.32 33.94 3.51
CA ALA A 536 -41.81 32.84 4.35
C ALA A 536 -41.63 33.12 5.84
N LEU A 537 -40.50 33.72 6.23
CA LEU A 537 -40.25 34.14 7.60
C LEU A 537 -41.25 35.23 8.05
N ASN A 538 -41.48 36.24 7.21
CA ASN A 538 -42.42 37.31 7.51
C ASN A 538 -43.84 36.77 7.68
N GLY A 539 -44.29 35.88 6.78
CA GLY A 539 -45.60 35.24 6.90
C GLY A 539 -45.76 34.41 8.19
N ARG A 540 -44.70 33.70 8.62
CA ARG A 540 -44.71 32.98 9.91
C ARG A 540 -44.76 33.94 11.10
N LEU A 541 -44.01 35.04 11.04
CA LEU A 541 -43.97 36.05 12.10
C LEU A 541 -45.32 36.76 12.23
N ASP A 542 -45.96 37.11 11.11
CA ASP A 542 -47.30 37.70 11.09
C ASP A 542 -48.35 36.76 11.67
N LEU A 543 -48.28 35.46 11.36
CA LEU A 543 -49.14 34.45 11.98
C LEU A 543 -48.96 34.40 13.50
N LEU A 544 -47.71 34.36 13.99
CA LEU A 544 -47.43 34.35 15.42
C LEU A 544 -47.90 35.64 16.10
N LEU A 545 -47.65 36.81 15.52
CA LEU A 545 -48.14 38.08 16.05
C LEU A 545 -49.67 38.13 16.07
N SER A 546 -50.34 37.60 15.04
CA SER A 546 -51.80 37.53 15.01
C SER A 546 -52.34 36.61 16.11
N GLN A 547 -51.74 35.44 16.31
CA GLN A 547 -52.13 34.49 17.37
C GLN A 547 -51.93 35.10 18.75
N ILE A 548 -50.80 35.77 19.01
CA ILE A 548 -50.53 36.46 20.28
C ILE A 548 -51.54 37.60 20.48
N SER A 549 -51.89 38.36 19.44
CA SER A 549 -52.87 39.44 19.56
C SER A 549 -54.28 38.93 19.88
N VAL A 550 -54.68 37.79 19.30
CA VAL A 550 -55.96 37.13 19.58
C VAL A 550 -55.98 36.56 21.00
N GLN A 551 -54.88 35.94 21.42
CA GLN A 551 -54.75 35.40 22.78
C GLN A 551 -54.80 36.51 23.84
N ALA A 552 -54.12 37.64 23.59
CA ALA A 552 -54.20 38.83 24.44
C ALA A 552 -55.62 39.44 24.49
N GLN A 553 -56.42 39.34 23.42
CA GLN A 553 -57.83 39.73 23.43
C GLN A 553 -58.70 38.73 24.22
N LEU A 554 -58.45 37.43 24.12
CA LEU A 554 -59.18 36.40 24.89
C LEU A 554 -58.93 36.53 26.39
N ASP A 555 -57.69 36.78 26.81
CA ASP A 555 -57.35 37.00 28.23
C ASP A 555 -57.99 38.31 28.77
N GLY A 556 -58.23 39.29 27.89
CA GLY A 556 -58.92 40.55 28.21
C GLY A 556 -60.45 40.47 28.32
N VAL A 557 -61.09 39.36 27.93
CA VAL A 557 -62.56 39.15 27.98
C VAL A 557 -62.99 38.29 29.18
N SER A 558 -62.12 38.15 30.19
CA SER A 558 -62.40 37.46 31.47
C SER A 558 -63.31 38.26 32.42
N GLY A 559 -64.33 38.93 31.90
CA GLY A 559 -65.21 39.77 32.71
C GLY A 559 -66.53 40.08 32.05
N LEU A 560 -67.39 39.08 31.82
CA LEU A 560 -68.85 39.17 31.92
C LEU A 560 -69.43 37.73 31.97
N LYS A 561 -69.87 37.32 33.16
CA LYS A 561 -70.73 36.14 33.35
C LYS A 561 -72.14 36.48 32.86
N GLU A 562 -72.73 35.63 32.02
CA GLU A 562 -74.08 35.08 32.24
C GLU A 562 -74.40 33.91 31.29
N ASN A 563 -75.14 32.94 31.84
CA ASN A 563 -75.57 31.67 31.24
C ASN A 563 -76.89 31.81 30.47
N ALA A 564 -77.10 30.98 29.44
CA ALA A 564 -78.33 30.21 29.12
C ALA A 564 -78.23 29.63 27.68
N VAL A 565 -78.75 28.48 27.27
CA VAL A 565 -79.43 27.30 27.86
C VAL A 565 -79.35 26.20 26.77
N THR A 566 -79.34 24.95 27.24
CA THR A 566 -79.40 23.63 26.59
C THR A 566 -80.37 23.41 25.42
N PHE A 567 -80.03 22.46 24.53
CA PHE A 567 -80.95 21.37 24.13
C PHE A 567 -80.18 20.03 24.05
N LYS A 568 -80.79 18.99 24.65
CA LYS A 568 -80.31 17.60 24.81
C LYS A 568 -80.58 16.76 23.56
N ASP A 569 -79.86 15.63 23.44
CA ASP A 569 -80.36 14.23 23.48
C ASP A 569 -79.11 13.32 23.48
N GLU A 570 -78.68 12.72 24.60
CA GLU A 570 -79.04 11.42 25.22
C GLU A 570 -78.82 10.18 24.31
N ASP A 571 -77.75 9.41 24.60
CA ASP A 571 -77.73 7.98 25.00
C ASP A 571 -76.30 7.38 24.87
N THR A 572 -75.59 7.12 25.99
CA THR A 572 -75.34 5.82 26.70
C THR A 572 -74.46 4.82 25.92
N SER A 573 -73.45 4.11 26.47
CA SER A 573 -72.63 4.13 27.69
C SER A 573 -71.35 3.30 27.41
N ASP A 574 -70.30 3.50 28.22
CA ASP A 574 -69.23 2.56 28.61
C ASP A 574 -68.31 1.93 27.53
N SER A 575 -67.02 1.66 27.73
CA SER A 575 -66.01 1.97 28.74
C SER A 575 -64.70 1.28 28.26
N GLU A 576 -63.56 1.82 28.71
CA GLU A 576 -62.24 1.17 28.79
C GLU A 576 -61.37 1.03 27.52
N SER A 577 -60.45 1.99 27.42
CA SER A 577 -58.98 1.84 27.41
C SER A 577 -58.36 0.47 27.09
N GLU A 578 -57.38 0.54 26.18
CA GLU A 578 -56.03 -0.06 26.21
C GLU A 578 -55.43 0.29 24.83
N SER A 579 -54.16 0.52 24.56
CA SER A 579 -52.84 0.29 25.17
C SER A 579 -51.85 0.99 24.18
N GLU A 580 -50.56 1.21 24.38
CA GLU A 580 -49.63 0.93 25.46
C GLU A 580 -48.38 1.78 25.24
N ASP A 581 -47.67 1.88 26.35
CA ASP A 581 -46.49 2.64 26.63
C ASP A 581 -45.20 1.92 26.21
N SER A 582 -44.18 2.74 25.94
CA SER A 582 -42.85 2.72 26.56
C SER A 582 -41.93 1.48 26.56
N GLN A 583 -40.66 1.82 26.30
CA GLN A 583 -39.44 1.05 26.48
C GLN A 583 -38.99 0.93 27.95
N SER A 584 -37.91 0.16 28.12
CA SER A 584 -36.90 0.09 29.21
C SER A 584 -37.34 -0.67 30.47
N GLU A 585 -36.80 -1.88 30.68
CA GLU A 585 -35.48 -2.18 31.28
C GLU A 585 -35.51 -1.94 32.80
N ASP A 586 -35.44 -3.01 33.59
CA ASP A 586 -34.26 -3.28 34.43
C ASP A 586 -34.38 -4.61 35.19
N GLU A 587 -33.20 -5.04 35.63
CA GLU A 587 -32.66 -6.31 36.08
C GLU A 587 -33.29 -6.91 37.36
N ASP A 588 -33.24 -8.25 37.53
CA ASP A 588 -32.45 -8.91 38.60
C ASP A 588 -32.74 -10.42 38.80
N ALA A 589 -31.64 -11.17 38.79
CA ALA A 589 -31.23 -12.32 39.63
C ALA A 589 -32.17 -13.52 40.01
N ALA A 590 -31.72 -14.70 39.53
CA ALA A 590 -31.35 -15.93 40.26
C ALA A 590 -32.39 -16.94 40.83
N ASP A 591 -32.12 -18.22 40.48
CA ASP A 591 -32.34 -19.51 41.19
C ASP A 591 -33.80 -19.91 41.55
N ASP A 592 -34.28 -21.16 41.56
CA ASP A 592 -33.72 -22.51 41.49
C ASP A 592 -34.88 -23.50 41.18
N ASP A 593 -34.53 -24.78 41.03
CA ASP A 593 -35.32 -25.99 41.29
C ASP A 593 -36.17 -26.71 40.20
N MET A 594 -35.49 -27.74 39.68
CA MET A 594 -35.91 -29.10 39.31
C MET A 594 -37.07 -29.74 40.09
N VAL A 595 -38.06 -30.29 39.35
CA VAL A 595 -38.74 -31.61 39.48
C VAL A 595 -39.91 -31.62 38.46
N GLU A 596 -40.43 -32.68 37.83
CA GLU A 596 -40.14 -34.10 37.63
C GLU A 596 -41.28 -34.66 36.72
N TYR A 597 -41.05 -35.85 36.13
CA TYR A 597 -42.02 -36.84 35.59
C TYR A 597 -42.71 -36.74 34.21
N SER A 598 -42.26 -37.66 33.34
CA SER A 598 -42.98 -38.63 32.46
C SER A 598 -44.09 -38.14 31.53
N GLY A 599 -44.09 -38.46 30.23
CA GLY A 599 -44.04 -39.78 29.56
C GLY A 599 -45.30 -39.85 28.65
N ASP A 600 -45.46 -40.63 27.60
CA ASP A 600 -44.70 -41.63 26.86
C ASP A 600 -45.58 -41.95 25.61
N SER A 601 -45.07 -42.75 24.66
CA SER A 601 -45.77 -43.49 23.58
C SER A 601 -46.32 -42.71 22.37
N GLU A 602 -46.28 -43.19 21.12
CA GLU A 602 -45.71 -44.38 20.46
C GLU A 602 -45.78 -44.12 18.94
N ASP A 603 -44.67 -44.35 18.24
CA ASP A 603 -44.53 -45.18 17.03
C ASP A 603 -45.75 -45.41 16.10
N GLU A 604 -45.60 -45.15 14.80
CA GLU A 604 -45.37 -46.23 13.80
C GLU A 604 -45.11 -45.68 12.38
N SER A 605 -44.32 -46.49 11.67
CA SER A 605 -44.03 -46.62 10.23
C SER A 605 -45.19 -46.34 9.26
N ASP A 606 -44.90 -45.95 8.00
CA ASP A 606 -44.67 -46.91 6.91
C ASP A 606 -44.45 -46.24 5.53
N GLU A 607 -43.87 -47.04 4.65
CA GLU A 607 -43.38 -46.92 3.27
C GLU A 607 -44.23 -46.20 2.20
N GLY A 608 -43.56 -45.88 1.07
CA GLY A 608 -44.13 -46.12 -0.26
C GLY A 608 -44.10 -44.97 -1.27
N ASP A 609 -43.06 -44.94 -2.11
CA ASP A 609 -43.07 -44.90 -3.58
C ASP A 609 -44.26 -44.22 -4.32
N ASP A 610 -43.97 -43.25 -5.21
CA ASP A 610 -43.87 -43.49 -6.67
C ASP A 610 -43.89 -42.18 -7.52
N GLU A 611 -42.97 -42.18 -8.49
CA GLU A 611 -42.98 -41.65 -9.87
C GLU A 611 -43.78 -40.39 -10.27
N GLU A 612 -43.08 -39.38 -10.82
CA GLU A 612 -42.86 -39.20 -12.28
C GLU A 612 -41.72 -38.20 -12.57
#